data_AF-A0A8T3VVI9-F1
#
_entry.id   AF-A0A8T3VVI9-F1
#
_cell.length_a   1.000
_cell.length_b   1.000
_cell.length_c   1.000
_cell.angle_alpha   90.00
_cell.angle_beta   90.00
_cell.angle_gamma   90.00
#
_symmetry.space_group_name_H-M   'P 1'
#
loop_
_entity.id
_entity.type
_entity.pdbx_description
1 polymer ?
#
loop_
_entity_poly.entity_id
_entity_poly.type
_entity_poly.pdbx_seq_one_letter_code
_entity_poly.pdbx_strand_id
1 'polypeptide(L)'
;MLTVKGLLSIRIHSCRMEEFLIIEDSCISCGQCVKVCIRRHLTVVDGKAKEVESEYRCFRCGHCESVCPKGAIRLRYSDEEPQVVSGPPVSSDDLYALFRQRRSQRWFDRPCNQGEISQLLESARYSPTAENSQAVEFAVIDERYPEFMELCASILRQHTGEHVRLAQFVDYVDSGMKGTNNPFTWEGRQLIIAFARLPIDAIIAMEQIDLMSYSMGLGGFHSRWIMQASEYDPDRFMEFFPDVSRGLKAHAVFVIGHPRVKYRRTVPRDGRKVIWM
;
A
#
# COMPACT_ATOMS: atom_id res chain seq x y z
N MET A 1 29.52 -19.04 -38.99
CA MET A 1 28.38 -19.87 -39.41
C MET A 1 28.36 -21.11 -38.53
N LEU A 2 27.75 -21.00 -37.35
CA LEU A 2 27.57 -22.11 -36.41
C LEU A 2 26.19 -21.96 -35.79
N THR A 3 25.37 -22.94 -36.12
CA THR A 3 23.95 -23.19 -35.90
C THR A 3 23.43 -22.88 -34.49
N VAL A 4 22.38 -22.07 -34.44
CA VAL A 4 21.42 -21.98 -33.33
C VAL A 4 20.60 -23.28 -33.33
N LYS A 5 20.77 -24.12 -32.30
CA LYS A 5 19.92 -25.29 -32.05
C LYS A 5 19.25 -25.13 -30.69
N GLY A 6 17.91 -25.11 -30.71
CA GLY A 6 17.08 -25.53 -29.60
C GLY A 6 16.55 -24.42 -28.69
N LEU A 7 15.53 -23.70 -29.13
CA LEU A 7 14.52 -23.19 -28.19
C LEU A 7 13.86 -24.42 -27.55
N LEU A 8 14.30 -24.78 -26.34
CA LEU A 8 13.52 -25.65 -25.49
C LEU A 8 12.24 -24.91 -25.12
N SER A 9 11.13 -25.43 -25.63
CA SER A 9 9.77 -25.24 -25.11
C SER A 9 9.82 -25.20 -23.57
N ILE A 10 9.55 -24.03 -23.01
CA ILE A 10 9.19 -23.89 -21.61
C ILE A 10 7.85 -24.61 -21.48
N ARG A 11 7.91 -25.89 -21.11
CA ARG A 11 6.75 -26.60 -20.58
C ARG A 11 6.30 -25.79 -19.37
N ILE A 12 5.13 -25.16 -19.47
CA ILE A 12 4.39 -24.61 -18.35
C ILE A 12 4.25 -25.79 -17.38
N HIS A 13 5.11 -25.82 -16.36
CA HIS A 13 5.03 -26.84 -15.33
C HIS A 13 3.67 -26.63 -14.67
N SER A 14 2.85 -27.69 -14.67
CA SER A 14 1.64 -27.72 -13.85
C SER A 14 2.02 -27.23 -12.46
N CYS A 15 1.32 -26.20 -11.99
CA CYS A 15 1.44 -25.79 -10.61
C CYS A 15 0.95 -26.99 -9.80
N ARG A 16 1.87 -27.74 -9.18
CA ARG A 16 1.54 -28.88 -8.31
C ARG A 16 0.40 -28.47 -7.37
N MET A 17 -0.57 -29.36 -7.16
CA MET A 17 -1.63 -29.19 -6.17
C MET A 17 -1.01 -29.06 -4.77
N GLU A 18 -0.68 -27.85 -4.36
CA GLU A 18 -0.93 -27.46 -2.99
C GLU A 18 -2.44 -27.26 -2.92
N GLU A 19 -3.14 -28.08 -2.14
CA GLU A 19 -4.54 -27.79 -1.83
C GLU A 19 -4.56 -26.40 -1.21
N PHE A 20 -5.31 -25.46 -1.78
CA PHE A 20 -5.38 -24.09 -1.26
C PHE A 20 -6.58 -23.91 -0.33
N LEU A 21 -7.56 -24.81 -0.47
CA LEU A 21 -8.86 -24.71 0.16
C LEU A 21 -9.19 -25.95 0.99
N ILE A 22 -10.00 -25.73 2.02
CA ILE A 22 -10.78 -26.76 2.71
C ILE A 22 -12.22 -26.58 2.26
N ILE A 23 -12.88 -27.68 1.87
CA ILE A 23 -14.27 -27.67 1.44
C ILE A 23 -15.10 -28.50 2.42
N GLU A 24 -15.85 -27.81 3.25
CA GLU A 24 -16.66 -28.38 4.33
C GLU A 24 -17.92 -29.07 3.79
N ASP A 25 -18.51 -29.95 4.60
CA ASP A 25 -19.72 -30.68 4.27
C ASP A 25 -20.99 -29.81 4.24
N SER A 26 -20.90 -28.57 4.73
CA SER A 26 -21.94 -27.56 4.57
C SER A 26 -22.11 -27.06 3.13
N CYS A 27 -21.30 -27.55 2.18
CA CYS A 27 -21.38 -27.20 0.77
C CYS A 27 -22.72 -27.66 0.15
N ILE A 28 -23.44 -26.73 -0.45
CA ILE A 28 -24.74 -26.97 -1.11
C ILE A 28 -24.67 -26.95 -2.64
N SER A 29 -23.46 -26.93 -3.22
CA SER A 29 -23.26 -26.94 -4.68
C SER A 29 -23.96 -25.86 -5.49
N CYS A 30 -24.11 -24.67 -4.90
CA CYS A 30 -24.66 -23.52 -5.61
C CYS A 30 -23.74 -22.97 -6.73
N GLY A 31 -22.46 -23.36 -6.75
CA GLY A 31 -21.49 -22.98 -7.79
C GLY A 31 -21.04 -21.51 -7.77
N GLN A 32 -21.38 -20.72 -6.74
CA GLN A 32 -20.97 -19.29 -6.70
C GLN A 32 -19.44 -19.12 -6.65
N CYS A 33 -18.74 -19.97 -5.88
CA CYS A 33 -17.28 -19.98 -5.80
C CYS A 33 -16.61 -20.26 -7.15
N VAL A 34 -17.22 -21.11 -7.99
CA VAL A 34 -16.76 -21.40 -9.35
C VAL A 34 -16.89 -20.15 -10.23
N LYS A 35 -18.03 -19.46 -10.15
CA LYS A 35 -18.32 -18.27 -10.96
C LYS A 35 -17.36 -17.10 -10.69
N VAL A 36 -16.95 -16.90 -9.43
CA VAL A 36 -16.06 -15.79 -9.05
C VAL A 36 -14.57 -16.12 -9.22
N CYS A 37 -14.21 -17.38 -9.44
CA CYS A 37 -12.81 -17.80 -9.57
C CYS A 37 -12.26 -17.47 -10.97
N ILE A 38 -11.66 -16.29 -11.12
CA ILE A 38 -11.05 -15.86 -12.40
C ILE A 38 -9.91 -16.75 -12.89
N ARG A 39 -9.30 -17.53 -11.98
CA ARG A 39 -8.24 -18.51 -12.28
C ARG A 39 -8.77 -19.92 -12.56
N ARG A 40 -10.10 -20.12 -12.50
CA ARG A 40 -10.79 -21.38 -12.82
C ARG A 40 -10.26 -22.62 -12.07
N HIS A 41 -9.94 -22.46 -10.79
CA HIS A 41 -9.45 -23.55 -9.92
C HIS A 41 -10.56 -24.36 -9.25
N LEU A 42 -11.83 -24.03 -9.49
CA LEU A 42 -12.96 -24.69 -8.84
C LEU A 42 -13.94 -25.20 -9.87
N THR A 43 -14.51 -26.37 -9.59
CA THR A 43 -15.68 -26.91 -10.29
C THR A 43 -16.66 -27.50 -9.28
N VAL A 44 -17.80 -28.01 -9.75
CA VAL A 44 -18.73 -28.81 -8.94
C VAL A 44 -18.74 -30.24 -9.49
N VAL A 45 -18.45 -31.22 -8.63
CA VAL A 45 -18.49 -32.65 -8.95
C VAL A 45 -19.27 -33.36 -7.84
N ASP A 46 -20.13 -34.31 -8.19
CA ASP A 46 -20.89 -35.14 -7.24
C ASP A 46 -21.61 -34.35 -6.14
N GLY A 47 -22.14 -33.18 -6.49
CA GLY A 47 -22.85 -32.35 -5.54
C GLY A 47 -21.98 -31.69 -4.48
N LYS A 48 -20.65 -31.54 -4.71
CA LYS A 48 -19.76 -30.70 -3.89
C LYS A 48 -18.83 -29.83 -4.76
N ALA A 49 -18.43 -28.67 -4.24
CA ALA A 49 -17.33 -27.91 -4.84
C ALA A 49 -16.03 -28.73 -4.75
N LYS A 50 -15.16 -28.61 -5.75
CA LYS A 50 -13.88 -29.33 -5.81
C LYS A 50 -12.81 -28.46 -6.45
N GLU A 51 -11.61 -28.48 -5.88
CA GLU A 51 -10.42 -27.93 -6.53
C GLU A 51 -10.05 -28.74 -7.77
N VAL A 52 -9.65 -28.04 -8.83
CA VAL A 52 -9.17 -28.64 -10.07
C VAL A 52 -7.84 -28.05 -10.46
N GLU A 53 -7.04 -28.83 -11.18
CA GLU A 53 -5.84 -28.32 -11.81
C GLU A 53 -6.19 -27.23 -12.82
N SER A 54 -5.40 -26.17 -12.80
CA SER A 54 -5.49 -25.07 -13.73
C SER A 54 -4.10 -24.81 -14.31
N GLU A 55 -4.03 -24.40 -15.57
CA GLU A 55 -2.77 -23.96 -16.21
C GLU A 55 -2.19 -22.70 -15.54
N TYR A 56 -3.01 -22.07 -14.72
CA TYR A 56 -2.79 -20.82 -14.05
C TYR A 56 -2.55 -21.07 -12.56
N ARG A 57 -1.67 -20.29 -11.93
CA ARG A 57 -1.52 -20.31 -10.46
C ARG A 57 -2.73 -19.66 -9.76
N CYS A 58 -3.17 -20.25 -8.65
CA CYS A 58 -4.16 -19.66 -7.74
C CYS A 58 -3.59 -18.38 -7.09
N PHE A 59 -4.38 -17.29 -7.09
CA PHE A 59 -3.99 -16.03 -6.45
C PHE A 59 -4.19 -16.02 -4.94
N ARG A 60 -4.83 -17.05 -4.37
CA ARG A 60 -5.16 -17.10 -2.94
C ARG A 60 -5.92 -15.84 -2.50
N CYS A 61 -6.86 -15.35 -3.31
CA CYS A 61 -7.54 -14.07 -3.07
C CYS A 61 -8.82 -14.15 -2.20
N GLY A 62 -9.23 -15.34 -1.77
CA GLY A 62 -10.37 -15.52 -0.88
C GLY A 62 -11.76 -15.24 -1.46
N HIS A 63 -11.89 -14.85 -2.74
CA HIS A 63 -13.21 -14.59 -3.34
C HIS A 63 -14.16 -15.80 -3.23
N CYS A 64 -13.64 -17.03 -3.33
CA CYS A 64 -14.44 -18.25 -3.21
C CYS A 64 -14.96 -18.50 -1.79
N GLU A 65 -14.20 -18.13 -0.76
CA GLU A 65 -14.58 -18.19 0.65
C GLU A 65 -15.62 -17.09 0.94
N SER A 66 -15.32 -15.85 0.55
CA SER A 66 -16.19 -14.68 0.78
C SER A 66 -17.58 -14.81 0.12
N VAL A 67 -17.68 -15.37 -1.08
CA VAL A 67 -18.98 -15.53 -1.76
C VAL A 67 -19.80 -16.71 -1.25
N CYS A 68 -19.21 -17.63 -0.47
CA CYS A 68 -19.89 -18.86 -0.11
C CYS A 68 -21.01 -18.61 0.91
N PRO A 69 -22.30 -18.80 0.57
CA PRO A 69 -23.41 -18.47 1.46
C PRO A 69 -23.52 -19.41 2.69
N LYS A 70 -22.77 -20.51 2.68
CA LYS A 70 -22.72 -21.50 3.77
C LYS A 70 -21.38 -21.52 4.51
N GLY A 71 -20.45 -20.64 4.16
CA GLY A 71 -19.09 -20.66 4.72
C GLY A 71 -18.36 -21.98 4.49
N ALA A 72 -18.71 -22.71 3.42
CA ALA A 72 -18.24 -24.08 3.18
C ALA A 72 -16.87 -24.15 2.51
N ILE A 73 -16.22 -23.02 2.25
CA ILE A 73 -14.92 -22.94 1.59
C ILE A 73 -14.03 -22.12 2.49
N ARG A 74 -12.86 -22.65 2.85
CA ARG A 74 -11.88 -21.95 3.67
C ARG A 74 -10.49 -21.94 3.04
N LEU A 75 -9.75 -20.85 3.20
CA LEU A 75 -8.36 -20.76 2.74
C LEU A 75 -7.40 -21.41 3.75
N ARG A 76 -6.48 -22.27 3.30
CA ARG A 76 -5.59 -23.04 4.20
C ARG A 76 -4.48 -22.25 4.89
N TYR A 77 -4.26 -21.00 4.53
CA TYR A 77 -3.14 -20.19 5.03
C TYR A 77 -3.56 -19.16 6.09
N SER A 78 -4.84 -19.12 6.45
CA SER A 78 -5.39 -18.19 7.43
C SER A 78 -6.27 -18.98 8.39
N ASP A 79 -6.05 -18.78 9.69
CA ASP A 79 -6.93 -19.29 10.74
C ASP A 79 -8.04 -18.29 11.12
N GLU A 80 -8.04 -17.12 10.47
CA GLU A 80 -9.03 -16.06 10.71
C GLU A 80 -10.37 -16.41 10.05
N GLU A 81 -11.44 -16.41 10.85
CA GLU A 81 -12.80 -16.67 10.38
C GLU A 81 -13.40 -15.42 9.71
N PRO A 82 -13.82 -15.50 8.44
CA PRO A 82 -14.47 -14.38 7.75
C PRO A 82 -15.75 -13.95 8.47
N GLN A 83 -15.92 -12.64 8.60
CA GLN A 83 -17.16 -12.05 9.14
C GLN A 83 -18.22 -11.93 8.04
N VAL A 84 -19.48 -12.24 8.38
CA VAL A 84 -20.61 -12.01 7.48
C VAL A 84 -20.91 -10.52 7.42
N VAL A 85 -20.92 -9.95 6.21
CA VAL A 85 -21.15 -8.51 5.99
C VAL A 85 -22.51 -8.26 5.32
N SER A 86 -23.13 -7.12 5.64
CA SER A 86 -24.42 -6.68 5.07
C SER A 86 -24.32 -5.29 4.45
N GLY A 87 -23.64 -5.22 3.30
CA GLY A 87 -23.44 -3.96 2.56
C GLY A 87 -22.32 -3.08 3.12
N PRO A 88 -22.08 -1.90 2.51
CA PRO A 88 -21.02 -0.99 2.93
C PRO A 88 -21.27 -0.42 4.34
N PRO A 89 -20.25 -0.38 5.21
CA PRO A 89 -20.40 0.14 6.57
C PRO A 89 -20.37 1.69 6.64
N VAL A 90 -20.08 2.37 5.53
CA VAL A 90 -20.02 3.84 5.43
C VAL A 90 -20.88 4.31 4.27
N SER A 91 -21.61 5.41 4.47
CA SER A 91 -22.43 6.02 3.42
C SER A 91 -21.54 6.74 2.40
N SER A 92 -22.06 6.92 1.17
CA SER A 92 -21.36 7.73 0.15
C SER A 92 -21.13 9.17 0.61
N ASP A 93 -22.08 9.74 1.35
CA ASP A 93 -22.04 11.13 1.79
C ASP A 93 -20.98 11.34 2.88
N ASP A 94 -20.87 10.40 3.82
CA ASP A 94 -19.85 10.44 4.88
C ASP A 94 -18.44 10.27 4.29
N LEU A 95 -18.28 9.30 3.38
CA LEU A 95 -17.00 9.08 2.70
C LEU A 95 -16.61 10.29 1.84
N TYR A 96 -17.57 10.89 1.13
CA TYR A 96 -17.33 12.10 0.35
C TYR A 96 -16.99 13.31 1.24
N ALA A 97 -17.63 13.44 2.40
CA ALA A 97 -17.30 14.47 3.38
C ALA A 97 -15.85 14.30 3.87
N LEU A 98 -15.41 13.06 4.16
CA LEU A 98 -14.03 12.76 4.53
C LEU A 98 -13.05 13.26 3.47
N PHE A 99 -13.26 12.91 2.18
CA PHE A 99 -12.38 13.36 1.09
C PHE A 99 -12.27 14.88 0.97
N ARG A 100 -13.35 15.61 1.28
CA ARG A 100 -13.36 17.07 1.24
C ARG A 100 -12.71 17.73 2.45
N GLN A 101 -12.77 17.08 3.62
CA GLN A 101 -12.26 17.63 4.88
C GLN A 101 -10.81 17.27 5.16
N ARG A 102 -10.34 16.12 4.65
CA ARG A 102 -8.94 15.69 4.78
C ARG A 102 -7.98 16.72 4.18
N ARG A 103 -6.96 17.11 4.95
CA ARG A 103 -5.94 18.08 4.54
C ARG A 103 -4.54 17.58 4.90
N SER A 104 -3.56 17.97 4.10
CA SER A 104 -2.15 17.82 4.46
C SER A 104 -1.84 18.63 5.73
N GLN A 105 -1.63 17.94 6.84
CA GLN A 105 -1.30 18.51 8.15
C GLN A 105 0.21 18.59 8.32
N ARG A 106 0.73 19.71 8.84
CA ARG A 106 2.18 19.99 8.92
C ARG A 106 2.63 20.49 10.30
N TRP A 107 1.69 20.71 11.20
CA TRP A 107 1.91 21.22 12.55
C TRP A 107 1.39 20.20 13.55
N PHE A 108 2.24 19.75 14.45
CA PHE A 108 1.98 18.59 15.30
C PHE A 108 2.26 18.92 16.77
N ASP A 109 1.46 18.36 17.67
CA ASP A 109 1.66 18.47 19.12
C ASP A 109 2.55 17.36 19.67
N ARG A 110 2.35 16.13 19.18
CA ARG A 110 3.08 14.94 19.63
C ARG A 110 3.15 13.87 18.53
N PRO A 111 4.14 12.97 18.61
CA PRO A 111 4.17 11.78 17.77
C PRO A 111 2.99 10.84 18.05
N CYS A 112 2.73 9.95 17.10
CA CYS A 112 1.84 8.81 17.26
C CYS A 112 2.49 7.75 18.16
N ASN A 113 1.67 7.04 18.92
CA ASN A 113 2.14 5.88 19.69
C ASN A 113 2.14 4.60 18.82
N GLN A 114 2.75 3.53 19.32
CA GLN A 114 2.86 2.26 18.59
C GLN A 114 1.49 1.64 18.24
N GLY A 115 0.49 1.75 19.11
CA GLY A 115 -0.86 1.23 18.84
C GLY A 115 -1.56 1.98 17.72
N GLU A 116 -1.44 3.32 17.69
CA GLU A 116 -1.94 4.16 16.60
C GLU A 116 -1.30 3.78 15.27
N ILE A 117 0.04 3.65 15.22
CA ILE A 117 0.75 3.22 14.00
C ILE A 117 0.35 1.80 13.59
N SER A 118 0.24 0.87 14.54
CA SER A 118 -0.15 -0.52 14.26
C SER A 118 -1.55 -0.60 13.65
N GLN A 119 -2.50 0.17 14.15
CA GLN A 119 -3.86 0.25 13.58
C GLN A 119 -3.85 0.78 12.14
N LEU A 120 -2.98 1.74 11.83
CA LEU A 120 -2.83 2.26 10.47
C LEU A 120 -2.26 1.21 9.52
N LEU A 121 -1.20 0.50 9.95
CA LEU A 121 -0.61 -0.57 9.16
C LEU A 121 -1.59 -1.74 8.96
N GLU A 122 -2.39 -2.08 9.98
CA GLU A 122 -3.45 -3.08 9.84
C GLU A 122 -4.51 -2.66 8.82
N SER A 123 -4.85 -1.36 8.73
CA SER A 123 -5.75 -0.89 7.69
C SER A 123 -5.18 -1.13 6.28
N ALA A 124 -3.88 -0.91 6.11
CA ALA A 124 -3.18 -1.11 4.83
C ALA A 124 -3.10 -2.58 4.42
N ARG A 125 -3.18 -3.53 5.36
CA ARG A 125 -3.21 -4.98 5.10
C ARG A 125 -4.35 -5.38 4.16
N TYR A 126 -5.46 -4.62 4.17
CA TYR A 126 -6.64 -4.85 3.32
C TYR A 126 -6.58 -4.10 1.98
N SER A 127 -5.42 -3.55 1.62
CA SER A 127 -5.23 -2.93 0.31
C SER A 127 -5.27 -3.95 -0.82
N PRO A 128 -5.99 -3.67 -1.92
CA PRO A 128 -5.92 -4.50 -3.10
C PRO A 128 -4.52 -4.41 -3.70
N THR A 129 -4.02 -5.55 -4.18
CA THR A 129 -2.75 -5.63 -4.93
C THR A 129 -2.95 -6.44 -6.20
N ALA A 130 -2.14 -6.18 -7.22
CA ALA A 130 -2.16 -6.99 -8.43
C ALA A 130 -1.93 -8.47 -8.09
N GLU A 131 -2.76 -9.35 -8.66
CA GLU A 131 -2.70 -10.80 -8.46
C GLU A 131 -2.82 -11.26 -7.00
N ASN A 132 -3.30 -10.37 -6.10
CA ASN A 132 -3.29 -10.58 -4.66
C ASN A 132 -1.88 -10.93 -4.14
N SER A 133 -0.85 -10.28 -4.68
CA SER A 133 0.54 -10.51 -4.28
C SER A 133 0.81 -10.16 -2.82
N GLN A 134 0.05 -9.20 -2.25
CA GLN A 134 0.20 -8.68 -0.90
C GLN A 134 1.65 -8.24 -0.58
N ALA A 135 2.41 -7.90 -1.62
CA ALA A 135 3.84 -7.63 -1.55
C ALA A 135 4.12 -6.14 -1.32
N VAL A 136 3.54 -5.59 -0.25
CA VAL A 136 3.78 -4.23 0.23
C VAL A 136 4.40 -4.31 1.61
N GLU A 137 5.56 -3.69 1.79
CA GLU A 137 6.25 -3.60 3.07
C GLU A 137 6.28 -2.16 3.55
N PHE A 138 6.36 -1.97 4.86
CA PHE A 138 6.38 -0.65 5.49
C PHE A 138 7.58 -0.51 6.41
N ALA A 139 8.22 0.66 6.39
CA ALA A 139 9.15 1.08 7.43
C ALA A 139 8.58 2.29 8.15
N VAL A 140 8.74 2.29 9.48
CA VAL A 140 8.39 3.44 10.33
C VAL A 140 9.69 4.07 10.80
N ILE A 141 9.92 5.32 10.45
CA ILE A 141 11.05 6.11 10.95
C ILE A 141 10.57 6.95 12.11
N ASP A 142 11.22 6.78 13.27
CA ASP A 142 11.00 7.57 14.49
C ASP A 142 12.35 7.98 15.09
N GLU A 143 13.02 7.06 15.80
CA GLU A 143 14.29 7.36 16.47
C GLU A 143 15.42 7.75 15.51
N ARG A 144 15.51 7.08 14.35
CA ARG A 144 16.54 7.33 13.32
C ARG A 144 16.16 8.47 12.36
N TYR A 145 15.21 9.32 12.74
CA TYR A 145 14.73 10.43 11.92
C TYR A 145 15.87 11.39 11.50
N PRO A 146 16.75 11.87 12.39
CA PRO A 146 17.79 12.83 12.01
C PRO A 146 18.76 12.28 10.95
N GLU A 147 19.19 11.03 11.11
CA GLU A 147 20.09 10.35 10.17
C GLU A 147 19.42 10.16 8.81
N PHE A 148 18.14 9.78 8.81
CA PHE A 148 17.39 9.60 7.57
C PHE A 148 17.20 10.92 6.81
N MET A 149 16.97 12.03 7.53
CA MET A 149 16.87 13.36 6.89
C MET A 149 18.19 13.83 6.32
N GLU A 150 19.31 13.58 7.00
CA GLU A 150 20.63 13.92 6.46
C GLU A 150 20.96 13.08 5.22
N LEU A 151 20.62 11.78 5.23
CA LEU A 151 20.73 10.93 4.04
C LEU A 151 19.97 11.56 2.85
N CYS A 152 18.69 11.88 3.04
CA CYS A 152 17.86 12.48 2.00
C CYS A 152 18.45 13.81 1.50
N ALA A 153 18.86 14.70 2.40
CA ALA A 153 19.49 15.97 2.05
C ALA A 153 20.77 15.77 1.25
N SER A 154 21.63 14.84 1.66
CA SER A 154 22.90 14.56 0.99
C SER A 154 22.72 14.02 -0.42
N ILE A 155 21.67 13.22 -0.69
CA ILE A 155 21.33 12.76 -2.04
C ILE A 155 20.86 13.95 -2.89
N LEU A 156 19.96 14.77 -2.36
CA LEU A 156 19.40 15.91 -3.09
C LEU A 156 20.45 16.97 -3.44
N ARG A 157 21.43 17.22 -2.56
CA ARG A 157 22.55 18.16 -2.81
C ARG A 157 23.33 17.82 -4.09
N GLN A 158 23.44 16.53 -4.42
CA GLN A 158 24.18 16.08 -5.61
C GLN A 158 23.42 16.37 -6.92
N HIS A 159 22.15 16.73 -6.83
CA HIS A 159 21.24 16.83 -7.98
C HIS A 159 20.67 18.25 -8.17
N THR A 160 21.20 19.28 -7.51
CA THR A 160 20.69 20.66 -7.56
C THR A 160 20.60 21.26 -8.96
N GLY A 161 21.37 20.74 -9.92
CA GLY A 161 21.33 21.13 -11.34
C GLY A 161 20.10 20.66 -12.13
N GLU A 162 19.32 19.71 -11.62
CA GLU A 162 18.18 19.10 -12.34
C GLU A 162 17.01 20.08 -12.56
N HIS A 163 16.70 20.91 -11.57
CA HIS A 163 15.74 22.00 -11.72
C HIS A 163 15.83 23.06 -10.61
N VAL A 164 15.49 24.31 -10.94
CA VAL A 164 15.59 25.50 -10.05
C VAL A 164 14.95 25.27 -8.68
N ARG A 165 13.78 24.61 -8.65
CA ARG A 165 13.06 24.37 -7.39
C ARG A 165 13.84 23.45 -6.43
N LEU A 166 14.65 22.54 -6.93
CA LEU A 166 15.47 21.64 -6.10
C LEU A 166 16.67 22.40 -5.53
N ALA A 167 17.35 23.22 -6.34
CA ALA A 167 18.39 24.10 -5.84
C ALA A 167 17.88 25.00 -4.69
N GLN A 168 16.73 25.66 -4.88
CA GLN A 168 16.08 26.47 -3.85
C GLN A 168 15.74 25.67 -2.58
N PHE A 169 15.31 24.42 -2.74
CA PHE A 169 15.00 23.56 -1.62
C PHE A 169 16.26 23.17 -0.85
N VAL A 170 17.33 22.79 -1.53
CA VAL A 170 18.62 22.46 -0.92
C VAL A 170 19.22 23.68 -0.23
N ASP A 171 19.17 24.86 -0.84
CA ASP A 171 19.58 26.12 -0.20
C ASP A 171 18.78 26.38 1.08
N TYR A 172 17.48 26.09 1.09
CA TYR A 172 16.64 26.20 2.28
C TYR A 172 17.05 25.19 3.37
N VAL A 173 17.37 23.94 2.99
CA VAL A 173 17.88 22.92 3.92
C VAL A 173 19.21 23.37 4.55
N ASP A 174 20.15 23.84 3.73
CA ASP A 174 21.52 24.15 4.14
C ASP A 174 21.64 25.49 4.87
N SER A 175 20.84 26.48 4.50
CA SER A 175 20.76 27.75 5.24
C SER A 175 20.18 27.58 6.65
N GLY A 176 19.52 26.44 6.90
CA GLY A 176 19.09 26.01 8.22
C GLY A 176 18.35 27.09 8.99
N MET A 177 17.48 27.87 8.31
CA MET A 177 16.82 29.08 8.83
C MET A 177 16.53 28.91 10.32
N LYS A 178 17.39 29.52 11.15
CA LYS A 178 17.35 29.37 12.60
C LYS A 178 15.97 29.80 13.08
N GLY A 179 15.16 28.83 13.51
CA GLY A 179 13.80 29.07 14.02
C GLY A 179 12.63 28.76 13.07
N THR A 180 12.84 28.16 11.89
CA THR A 180 11.74 27.69 11.01
C THR A 180 11.65 26.16 10.94
N ASN A 181 10.51 25.66 10.44
CA ASN A 181 10.18 24.24 10.33
C ASN A 181 11.08 23.50 9.33
N ASN A 182 11.33 22.20 9.56
CA ASN A 182 12.09 21.34 8.65
C ASN A 182 11.42 21.33 7.26
N PRO A 183 12.13 21.60 6.15
CA PRO A 183 11.50 21.69 4.83
C PRO A 183 10.96 20.35 4.29
N PHE A 184 11.50 19.22 4.75
CA PHE A 184 11.05 17.89 4.37
C PHE A 184 9.75 17.49 5.08
N THR A 185 9.66 17.76 6.39
CA THR A 185 8.64 17.15 7.27
C THR A 185 7.89 18.15 8.16
N TRP A 186 8.26 19.42 8.09
CA TRP A 186 7.75 20.50 8.93
C TRP A 186 7.99 20.24 10.43
N GLU A 187 6.93 20.13 11.23
CA GLU A 187 7.04 19.74 12.64
C GLU A 187 7.04 18.21 12.82
N GLY A 188 6.81 17.45 11.74
CA GLY A 188 6.69 15.99 11.78
C GLY A 188 8.04 15.33 12.04
N ARG A 189 8.05 14.36 12.97
CA ARG A 189 9.22 13.58 13.36
C ARG A 189 9.05 12.08 13.14
N GLN A 190 7.86 11.64 12.73
CA GLN A 190 7.58 10.26 12.35
C GLN A 190 7.20 10.17 10.88
N LEU A 191 7.67 9.12 10.22
CA LEU A 191 7.42 8.82 8.82
C LEU A 191 6.99 7.38 8.67
N ILE A 192 6.02 7.12 7.79
CA ILE A 192 5.72 5.79 7.28
C ILE A 192 6.13 5.76 5.81
N ILE A 193 6.90 4.75 5.42
CA ILE A 193 7.40 4.57 4.05
C ILE A 193 6.86 3.24 3.53
N ALA A 194 6.22 3.25 2.37
CA ALA A 194 5.74 2.04 1.70
C ALA A 194 6.69 1.62 0.57
N PHE A 195 7.02 0.34 0.57
CA PHE A 195 7.88 -0.32 -0.41
C PHE A 195 7.09 -1.38 -1.16
N ALA A 196 7.21 -1.42 -2.48
CA ALA A 196 6.60 -2.46 -3.31
C ALA A 196 7.41 -2.67 -4.59
N ARG A 197 7.08 -3.72 -5.35
CA ARG A 197 7.58 -3.88 -6.73
C ARG A 197 6.86 -2.97 -7.72
N LEU A 198 5.55 -2.83 -7.54
CA LEU A 198 4.70 -1.99 -8.36
C LEU A 198 4.34 -0.72 -7.57
N PRO A 199 4.53 0.48 -8.14
CA PRO A 199 4.20 1.73 -7.46
C PRO A 199 2.73 1.80 -7.00
N ILE A 200 1.82 1.27 -7.81
CA ILE A 200 0.38 1.36 -7.54
C ILE A 200 -0.02 0.65 -6.24
N ASP A 201 0.60 -0.49 -5.92
CA ASP A 201 0.29 -1.26 -4.71
C ASP A 201 0.64 -0.46 -3.45
N ALA A 202 1.84 0.13 -3.41
CA ALA A 202 2.29 0.97 -2.31
C ALA A 202 1.48 2.28 -2.19
N ILE A 203 1.11 2.91 -3.31
CA ILE A 203 0.33 4.15 -3.31
C ILE A 203 -1.08 3.93 -2.76
N ILE A 204 -1.76 2.85 -3.19
CA ILE A 204 -3.08 2.49 -2.68
C ILE A 204 -3.02 2.24 -1.17
N ALA A 205 -2.01 1.49 -0.72
CA ALA A 205 -1.85 1.17 0.69
C ALA A 205 -1.53 2.40 1.55
N MET A 206 -0.74 3.33 1.03
CA MET A 206 -0.50 4.59 1.73
C MET A 206 -1.73 5.51 1.74
N GLU A 207 -2.57 5.52 0.69
CA GLU A 207 -3.82 6.28 0.72
C GLU A 207 -4.79 5.72 1.76
N GLN A 208 -4.87 4.40 1.94
CA GLN A 208 -5.64 3.81 3.04
C GLN A 208 -5.14 4.29 4.41
N ILE A 209 -3.82 4.34 4.61
CA ILE A 209 -3.21 4.92 5.82
C ILE A 209 -3.58 6.40 5.98
N ASP A 210 -3.49 7.24 4.94
CA ASP A 210 -3.83 8.68 5.02
C ASP A 210 -5.29 8.85 5.46
N LEU A 211 -6.23 8.16 4.81
CA LEU A 211 -7.66 8.24 5.12
C LEU A 211 -7.97 7.72 6.53
N MET A 212 -7.38 6.58 6.92
CA MET A 212 -7.54 6.01 8.26
C MET A 212 -6.98 6.96 9.32
N SER A 213 -5.80 7.56 9.07
CA SER A 213 -5.18 8.52 10.00
C SER A 213 -6.11 9.70 10.29
N TYR A 214 -6.75 10.25 9.25
CA TYR A 214 -7.72 11.33 9.42
C TYR A 214 -8.92 10.89 10.27
N SER A 215 -9.45 9.68 10.03
CA SER A 215 -10.58 9.14 10.79
C SER A 215 -10.27 8.92 12.28
N MET A 216 -9.01 8.62 12.60
CA MET A 216 -8.50 8.43 13.96
C MET A 216 -8.20 9.77 14.68
N GLY A 217 -8.40 10.91 14.01
CA GLY A 217 -8.04 12.23 14.54
C GLY A 217 -6.55 12.54 14.45
N LEU A 218 -5.78 11.70 13.76
CA LEU A 218 -4.39 11.96 13.39
C LEU A 218 -4.34 12.85 12.14
N GLY A 219 -3.13 13.21 11.74
CA GLY A 219 -2.92 13.95 10.51
C GLY A 219 -1.55 13.70 9.94
N GLY A 220 -1.44 13.94 8.64
CA GLY A 220 -0.17 13.81 7.96
C GLY A 220 -0.18 14.41 6.58
N PHE A 221 0.93 14.20 5.87
CA PHE A 221 1.07 14.59 4.49
C PHE A 221 2.13 13.77 3.77
N HIS A 222 1.99 13.64 2.45
CA HIS A 222 2.98 12.97 1.63
C HIS A 222 4.15 13.89 1.31
N SER A 223 5.38 13.40 1.49
CA SER A 223 6.60 14.18 1.22
C SER A 223 7.18 13.87 -0.15
N ARG A 224 7.05 14.83 -1.09
CA ARG A 224 7.62 14.72 -2.44
C ARG A 224 9.15 14.71 -2.42
N TRP A 225 9.77 15.53 -1.56
CA TRP A 225 11.22 15.68 -1.53
C TRP A 225 11.94 14.42 -1.03
N ILE A 226 11.37 13.71 -0.04
CA ILE A 226 11.91 12.42 0.40
C ILE A 226 11.77 11.38 -0.72
N MET A 227 10.60 11.32 -1.37
CA MET A 227 10.42 10.46 -2.55
C MET A 227 11.41 10.79 -3.67
N GLN A 228 11.72 12.07 -3.86
CA GLN A 228 12.66 12.51 -4.88
C GLN A 228 14.09 12.04 -4.58
N ALA A 229 14.49 12.04 -3.30
CA ALA A 229 15.77 11.46 -2.89
C ALA A 229 15.84 9.96 -3.26
N SER A 230 14.78 9.19 -3.02
CA SER A 230 14.74 7.78 -3.44
C SER A 230 14.74 7.56 -4.95
N GLU A 231 14.27 8.53 -5.74
CA GLU A 231 14.26 8.45 -7.19
C GLU A 231 15.62 8.78 -7.80
N TYR A 232 16.35 9.74 -7.22
CA TYR A 232 17.68 10.12 -7.69
C TYR A 232 18.75 9.09 -7.34
N ASP A 233 18.73 8.56 -6.12
CA ASP A 233 19.70 7.55 -5.68
C ASP A 233 18.99 6.43 -4.91
N PRO A 234 18.30 5.52 -5.65
CA PRO A 234 17.52 4.45 -5.03
C PRO A 234 18.37 3.46 -4.24
N ASP A 235 19.58 3.16 -4.70
CA ASP A 235 20.44 2.17 -4.03
C ASP A 235 20.89 2.70 -2.67
N ARG A 236 21.43 3.93 -2.63
CA ARG A 236 21.84 4.57 -1.38
C ARG A 236 20.68 4.86 -0.44
N PHE A 237 19.50 5.16 -0.98
CA PHE A 237 18.28 5.31 -0.17
C PHE A 237 17.90 3.97 0.49
N MET A 238 17.97 2.87 -0.25
CA MET A 238 17.64 1.53 0.24
C MET A 238 18.66 0.96 1.23
N GLU A 239 19.92 1.42 1.23
CA GLU A 239 20.92 1.05 2.26
C GLU A 239 20.46 1.37 3.69
N PHE A 240 19.57 2.35 3.86
CA PHE A 240 19.01 2.69 5.18
C PHE A 240 18.03 1.63 5.71
N PHE A 241 17.51 0.77 4.83
CA PHE A 241 16.46 -0.22 5.07
C PHE A 241 16.94 -1.65 4.74
N PRO A 242 17.94 -2.19 5.47
CA PRO A 242 18.51 -3.50 5.17
C PRO A 242 17.51 -4.66 5.32
N ASP A 243 16.46 -4.47 6.12
CA ASP A 243 15.43 -5.47 6.40
C ASP A 243 14.30 -5.49 5.37
N VAL A 244 14.23 -4.50 4.47
CA VAL A 244 13.23 -4.50 3.39
C VAL A 244 13.62 -5.53 2.34
N SER A 245 12.64 -6.33 1.89
CA SER A 245 12.88 -7.41 0.93
C SER A 245 13.56 -6.92 -0.34
N ARG A 246 14.48 -7.73 -0.86
CA ARG A 246 15.21 -7.43 -2.10
C ARG A 246 14.27 -7.20 -3.28
N GLY A 247 14.58 -6.17 -4.05
CA GLY A 247 13.86 -5.80 -5.27
C GLY A 247 12.60 -4.96 -5.04
N LEU A 248 12.28 -4.61 -3.79
CA LEU A 248 11.28 -3.59 -3.50
C LEU A 248 11.91 -2.19 -3.60
N LYS A 249 11.08 -1.19 -3.93
CA LYS A 249 11.47 0.22 -3.96
C LYS A 249 10.47 1.04 -3.17
N ALA A 250 10.95 2.14 -2.58
CA ALA A 250 10.07 3.12 -1.95
C ALA A 250 9.18 3.78 -3.01
N HIS A 251 7.89 3.91 -2.70
CA HIS A 251 6.91 4.50 -3.62
C HIS A 251 5.96 5.50 -2.97
N ALA A 252 5.90 5.53 -1.63
CA ALA A 252 5.18 6.56 -0.90
C ALA A 252 5.83 6.82 0.46
N VAL A 253 5.87 8.09 0.87
CA VAL A 253 6.34 8.54 2.19
C VAL A 253 5.25 9.42 2.79
N PHE A 254 4.80 9.08 3.99
CA PHE A 254 3.78 9.81 4.74
C PHE A 254 4.35 10.29 6.07
N VAL A 255 4.40 11.61 6.25
CA VAL A 255 4.75 12.25 7.52
C VAL A 255 3.52 12.26 8.40
N ILE A 256 3.62 11.82 9.65
CA ILE A 256 2.46 11.64 10.53
C ILE A 256 2.70 12.16 11.95
N GLY A 257 1.60 12.56 12.60
CA GLY A 257 1.56 12.90 14.02
C GLY A 257 0.17 13.34 14.47
N HIS A 258 0.07 13.78 15.73
CA HIS A 258 -1.15 14.42 16.25
C HIS A 258 -1.20 15.88 15.82
N PRO A 259 -2.16 16.30 14.98
CA PRO A 259 -2.16 17.63 14.41
C PRO A 259 -2.60 18.68 15.44
N ARG A 260 -1.79 19.74 15.60
CA ARG A 260 -2.14 20.90 16.44
C ARG A 260 -3.24 21.77 15.82
N VAL A 261 -3.25 21.83 14.47
CA VAL A 261 -4.14 22.72 13.72
C VAL A 261 -5.42 22.01 13.29
N LYS A 262 -6.57 22.58 13.70
CA LYS A 262 -7.91 22.13 13.29
C LYS A 262 -8.49 23.03 12.20
N TYR A 263 -8.69 22.48 11.00
CA TYR A 263 -9.33 23.20 9.91
C TYR A 263 -10.85 23.22 10.09
N ARG A 264 -11.45 24.42 10.03
CA ARG A 264 -12.89 24.61 10.26
C ARG A 264 -13.74 24.55 8.99
N ARG A 265 -13.12 24.50 7.82
CA ARG A 265 -13.80 24.59 6.52
C ARG A 265 -13.07 23.76 5.47
N THR A 266 -13.84 23.19 4.56
CA THR A 266 -13.31 22.62 3.31
C THR A 266 -12.83 23.74 2.39
N VAL A 267 -12.01 23.41 1.39
CA VAL A 267 -11.54 24.37 0.38
C VAL A 267 -12.14 24.03 -0.98
N PRO A 268 -12.47 25.02 -1.82
CA PRO A 268 -12.84 24.76 -3.20
C PRO A 268 -11.67 24.08 -3.93
N ARG A 269 -12.00 23.24 -4.90
CA ARG A 269 -11.05 22.59 -5.81
C ARG A 269 -11.49 22.88 -7.23
N ASP A 270 -10.54 23.09 -8.13
CA ASP A 270 -10.84 23.28 -9.55
C ASP A 270 -11.54 22.05 -10.13
N GLY A 271 -12.41 22.28 -11.10
CA GLY A 271 -13.04 21.20 -11.86
C GLY A 271 -11.99 20.33 -12.55
N ARG A 272 -12.29 19.04 -12.73
CA ARG A 272 -11.40 18.13 -13.43
C ARG A 272 -11.71 18.16 -14.93
N LYS A 273 -10.66 18.13 -15.76
CA LYS A 273 -10.82 17.82 -17.19
C LYS A 273 -11.20 16.35 -17.31
N VAL A 274 -12.42 16.09 -17.78
CA VAL A 274 -12.93 14.74 -18.05
C VAL A 274 -13.07 14.56 -19.56
N ILE A 275 -12.46 13.53 -20.10
CA ILE A 275 -12.60 13.12 -21.51
C ILE A 275 -13.53 11.91 -21.50
N TRP A 276 -14.72 12.07 -22.05
CA TRP A 276 -15.67 10.98 -22.29
C TRP A 276 -15.38 10.41 -23.68
N MET A 277 -15.12 9.11 -23.75
CA MET A 277 -14.90 8.36 -25.00
C MET A 277 -15.94 7.27 -25.11
#